data_AF-Q0F238-F1
#
_entry.id   AF-Q0F238-F1
#
_cell.length_a   1.000
_cell.length_b   1.000
_cell.length_c   1.000
_cell.angle_alpha   90.00
_cell.angle_beta   90.00
_cell.angle_gamma   90.00
#
_symmetry.space_group_name_H-M   'P 1'
#
loop_
_entity.id
_entity.type
_entity.pdbx_description
1 polymer ?
#
loop_
_entity_poly.entity_id
_entity_poly.type
_entity_poly.pdbx_seq_one_letter_code
_entity_poly.pdbx_strand_id
1 'polypeptide(L)'
;MGEQINRWFKPIIVLLCGFACTALAAEQPQQNDWVQSGWQELEIQHPQQALLRWQQGVNNQADSRLFAVLGVYQQAENAWQQLHQIGSAQQTFIIHVRQRYYLLSARDVALAWPLRQQQLADLKEAAGITATLLATSAKSLKHDTRITDEAVPEAASPPVSTSAPDWLIRGWQQLDSYDVDQALQTWQIGLNDLPDNRLLVSLGVFAKQENAVAKIKQIGRRQQLLIAIRHIGKPLYYVLSMRDVPTDTESRQASLADLKKAAHINSRLLALASVNFKNRLIPEHYPEVLTSEPTTRIATPDKRHEDSQPSTEKPLTTENYPPINRVEVTGNQQVSTDTIILELRDFFDMRNSPANQTLIKRRVSDLYHDTGLHHARIDIPAGILDDTVRISIHEDARQ
;
A
#
# COMPACT_ATOMS: atom_id res chain seq x y z
N MET A 1 62.34 -45.99 43.06
CA MET A 1 61.82 -44.85 42.26
C MET A 1 61.73 -45.31 40.81
N GLY A 2 60.62 -45.03 40.13
CA GLY A 2 60.37 -45.34 38.71
C GLY A 2 59.50 -46.59 38.53
N GLU A 3 58.20 -46.50 38.84
CA GLU A 3 57.08 -46.23 37.92
C GLU A 3 56.66 -47.44 37.06
N GLN A 4 55.45 -47.91 37.38
CA GLN A 4 54.74 -49.06 36.84
C GLN A 4 54.12 -48.75 35.47
N ILE A 5 54.31 -49.66 34.51
CA ILE A 5 53.52 -49.72 33.28
C ILE A 5 52.37 -50.70 33.52
N ASN A 6 51.17 -50.18 33.81
CA ASN A 6 49.94 -50.96 33.87
C ASN A 6 49.19 -50.89 32.53
N ARG A 7 49.29 -51.96 31.74
CA ARG A 7 48.44 -52.22 30.56
C ARG A 7 47.06 -52.66 31.03
N TRP A 8 46.07 -51.78 30.91
CA TRP A 8 44.66 -52.14 31.04
C TRP A 8 44.04 -52.40 29.67
N PHE A 9 43.72 -53.67 29.42
CA PHE A 9 42.78 -54.10 28.39
C PHE A 9 41.39 -53.52 28.70
N LYS A 10 40.81 -52.75 27.78
CA LYS A 10 39.38 -52.44 27.79
C LYS A 10 38.65 -53.38 26.82
N PRO A 11 37.54 -54.01 27.23
CA PRO A 11 36.71 -54.80 26.32
C PRO A 11 35.98 -53.87 25.35
N ILE A 12 36.06 -54.20 24.07
CA ILE A 12 35.24 -53.62 23.01
C ILE A 12 33.81 -54.16 23.21
N ILE A 13 32.96 -53.36 23.83
CA ILE A 13 31.51 -53.59 23.84
C ILE A 13 30.96 -52.98 22.55
N VAL A 14 30.67 -53.84 21.57
CA VAL A 14 29.87 -53.50 20.39
C VAL A 14 28.42 -53.38 20.86
N LEU A 15 28.02 -52.17 21.22
CA LEU A 15 26.64 -51.83 21.49
C LEU A 15 25.98 -51.53 20.14
N LEU A 16 25.32 -52.56 19.59
CA LEU A 16 24.34 -52.44 18.51
C LEU A 16 23.15 -51.64 19.05
N CYS A 17 23.29 -50.32 19.11
CA CYS A 17 22.14 -49.42 19.14
C CYS A 17 21.46 -49.54 17.78
N GLY A 18 20.46 -50.40 17.70
CA GLY A 18 19.42 -50.35 16.69
C GLY A 18 18.71 -49.02 16.81
N PHE A 19 19.27 -47.98 16.20
CA PHE A 19 18.54 -46.81 15.80
C PHE A 19 17.52 -47.28 14.76
N ALA A 20 16.34 -47.65 15.24
CA ALA A 20 15.12 -47.39 14.48
C ALA A 20 14.99 -45.87 14.37
N CYS A 21 15.84 -45.25 13.53
CA CYS A 21 15.47 -44.04 12.85
C CYS A 21 14.28 -44.43 11.98
N THR A 22 13.08 -44.28 12.54
CA THR A 22 11.91 -44.02 11.71
C THR A 22 12.24 -42.76 10.93
N ALA A 23 12.80 -42.97 9.74
CA ALA A 23 12.73 -42.02 8.67
C ALA A 23 11.23 -41.82 8.42
N LEU A 24 10.65 -40.88 9.16
CA LEU A 24 9.58 -40.03 8.63
C LEU A 24 10.21 -39.30 7.45
N ALA A 25 10.37 -40.03 6.36
CA ALA A 25 10.59 -39.48 5.05
C ALA A 25 9.45 -38.48 4.87
N ALA A 26 9.81 -37.21 4.90
CA ALA A 26 8.93 -36.09 4.72
C ALA A 26 8.20 -36.27 3.38
N GLU A 27 6.99 -36.80 3.42
CA GLU A 27 6.03 -36.77 2.32
C GLU A 27 5.53 -35.33 2.11
N GLN A 28 6.43 -34.42 1.70
CA GLN A 28 6.04 -33.21 0.99
C GLN A 28 6.95 -32.86 -0.21
N PRO A 29 7.43 -33.82 -1.04
CA PRO A 29 8.29 -33.46 -2.17
C PRO A 29 7.55 -32.90 -3.41
N GLN A 30 6.21 -32.95 -3.50
CA GLN A 30 5.49 -32.59 -4.74
C GLN A 30 4.94 -31.16 -4.79
N GLN A 31 5.04 -30.37 -3.72
CA GLN A 31 4.21 -29.16 -3.62
C GLN A 31 4.65 -28.02 -4.56
N ASN A 32 5.90 -28.04 -5.06
CA ASN A 32 6.47 -26.98 -5.89
C ASN A 32 7.16 -27.46 -7.19
N ASP A 33 6.84 -28.65 -7.69
CA ASP A 33 7.43 -29.19 -8.95
C ASP A 33 7.26 -28.23 -10.13
N TRP A 34 6.15 -27.49 -10.16
CA TRP A 34 5.85 -26.49 -11.16
C TRP A 34 6.86 -25.32 -11.19
N VAL A 35 7.49 -24.99 -10.06
CA VAL A 35 8.56 -23.98 -10.00
C VAL A 35 9.78 -24.50 -10.74
N GLN A 36 10.18 -25.73 -10.44
CA GLN A 36 11.33 -26.39 -11.06
C GLN A 36 11.11 -26.61 -12.55
N SER A 37 9.91 -27.03 -12.97
CA SER A 37 9.57 -27.14 -14.39
C SER A 37 9.69 -25.81 -15.12
N GLY A 38 9.25 -24.69 -14.53
CA GLY A 38 9.44 -23.39 -15.17
C GLY A 38 10.92 -22.97 -15.26
N TRP A 39 11.76 -23.33 -14.29
CA TRP A 39 13.22 -23.16 -14.40
C TRP A 39 13.83 -23.99 -15.53
N GLN A 40 13.40 -25.25 -15.71
CA GLN A 40 13.84 -26.10 -16.82
C GLN A 40 13.49 -25.49 -18.18
N GLU A 41 12.28 -24.94 -18.33
CA GLU A 41 11.87 -24.23 -19.56
C GLU A 41 12.75 -22.98 -19.80
N LEU A 42 13.14 -22.28 -18.74
CA LEU A 42 14.04 -21.12 -18.85
C LEU A 42 15.45 -21.53 -19.28
N GLU A 43 15.98 -22.65 -18.76
CA GLU A 43 17.30 -23.19 -19.11
C GLU A 43 17.40 -23.60 -20.58
N ILE A 44 16.31 -24.11 -21.17
CA ILE A 44 16.21 -24.42 -22.60
C ILE A 44 15.80 -23.21 -23.47
N GLN A 45 15.90 -21.98 -22.93
CA GLN A 45 15.61 -20.72 -23.62
C GLN A 45 14.14 -20.55 -24.05
N HIS A 46 13.19 -21.09 -23.30
CA HIS A 46 11.75 -20.90 -23.51
C HIS A 46 11.12 -20.05 -22.39
N PRO A 47 11.43 -18.74 -22.29
CA PRO A 47 10.98 -17.89 -21.18
C PRO A 47 9.46 -17.71 -21.13
N GLN A 48 8.78 -17.70 -22.28
CA GLN A 48 7.31 -17.62 -22.32
C GLN A 48 6.66 -18.87 -21.75
N GLN A 49 7.22 -20.05 -22.05
CA GLN A 49 6.74 -21.32 -21.53
C GLN A 49 7.00 -21.40 -20.02
N ALA A 50 8.15 -20.91 -19.54
CA ALA A 50 8.44 -20.78 -18.11
C ALA A 50 7.37 -19.93 -17.38
N LEU A 51 7.04 -18.74 -17.90
CA LEU A 51 5.98 -17.89 -17.34
C LEU A 51 4.63 -18.59 -17.31
N LEU A 52 4.28 -19.32 -18.38
CA LEU A 52 3.03 -20.08 -18.44
C LEU A 52 2.98 -21.18 -17.36
N ARG A 53 4.06 -21.96 -17.23
CA ARG A 53 4.19 -23.01 -16.19
C ARG A 53 4.04 -22.44 -14.79
N TRP A 54 4.72 -21.33 -14.51
CA TRP A 54 4.64 -20.67 -13.21
C TRP A 54 3.26 -20.09 -12.92
N GLN A 55 2.62 -19.44 -13.89
CA GLN A 55 1.26 -18.93 -13.73
C GLN A 55 0.25 -20.06 -13.50
N GLN A 56 0.36 -21.18 -14.23
CA GLN A 56 -0.46 -22.37 -14.00
C GLN A 56 -0.24 -22.94 -12.59
N GLY A 57 1.02 -23.00 -12.15
CA GLY A 57 1.37 -23.42 -10.79
C GLY A 57 0.68 -22.58 -9.72
N VAL A 58 0.72 -21.24 -9.85
CA VAL A 58 0.02 -20.30 -8.97
C VAL A 58 -1.50 -20.49 -9.03
N ASN A 59 -2.06 -20.65 -10.22
CA ASN A 59 -3.50 -20.86 -10.42
C ASN A 59 -4.03 -22.13 -9.72
N ASN A 60 -3.19 -23.16 -9.62
CA ASN A 60 -3.52 -24.43 -8.98
C ASN A 60 -3.30 -24.45 -7.46
N GLN A 61 -2.68 -23.42 -6.87
CA GLN A 61 -2.52 -23.34 -5.42
C GLN A 61 -3.85 -23.01 -4.72
N ALA A 62 -3.96 -23.38 -3.44
CA ALA A 62 -5.05 -22.93 -2.58
C ALA A 62 -5.05 -21.39 -2.50
N ASP A 63 -6.23 -20.77 -2.49
CA ASP A 63 -6.39 -19.30 -2.46
C ASP A 63 -5.68 -18.63 -1.28
N SER A 64 -5.56 -19.35 -0.15
CA SER A 64 -4.89 -18.92 1.08
C SER A 64 -3.37 -19.07 1.03
N ARG A 65 -2.80 -19.75 0.02
CA ARG A 65 -1.35 -19.89 -0.13
C ARG A 65 -0.71 -18.52 -0.26
N LEU A 66 0.27 -18.21 0.57
CA LEU A 66 1.03 -16.98 0.51
C LEU A 66 2.30 -17.18 -0.29
N PHE A 67 2.65 -16.16 -1.07
CA PHE A 67 3.93 -16.03 -1.77
C PHE A 67 4.65 -14.78 -1.26
N ALA A 68 5.95 -14.89 -1.04
CA ALA A 68 6.77 -13.73 -0.73
C ALA A 68 7.02 -12.93 -2.00
N VAL A 69 6.75 -11.62 -1.98
CA VAL A 69 6.97 -10.70 -3.10
C VAL A 69 8.37 -10.10 -2.97
N LEU A 70 9.23 -10.44 -3.90
CA LEU A 70 10.62 -9.98 -3.95
C LEU A 70 10.77 -8.73 -4.82
N GLY A 71 9.89 -8.56 -5.80
CA GLY A 71 9.90 -7.36 -6.63
C GLY A 71 8.71 -7.28 -7.56
N VAL A 72 8.41 -6.06 -8.02
CA VAL A 72 7.41 -5.79 -9.04
C VAL A 72 8.04 -4.91 -10.11
N TYR A 73 8.09 -5.42 -11.32
CA TYR A 73 8.80 -4.81 -12.44
C TYR A 73 7.82 -4.48 -13.57
N GLN A 74 8.07 -3.36 -14.26
CA GLN A 74 7.33 -3.01 -15.47
C GLN A 74 7.90 -3.70 -16.71
N GLN A 75 9.24 -3.86 -16.75
CA GLN A 75 9.97 -4.47 -17.85
C GLN A 75 10.32 -5.92 -17.51
N ALA A 76 10.24 -6.80 -18.49
CA ALA A 76 10.51 -8.23 -18.32
C ALA A 76 11.99 -8.46 -18.02
N GLU A 77 12.88 -7.74 -18.69
CA GLU A 77 14.33 -7.85 -18.61
C GLU A 77 14.83 -7.66 -17.18
N ASN A 78 14.32 -6.65 -16.47
CA ASN A 78 14.69 -6.39 -15.08
C ASN A 78 14.22 -7.51 -14.15
N ALA A 79 13.03 -8.06 -14.40
CA ALA A 79 12.51 -9.18 -13.63
C ALA A 79 13.36 -10.44 -13.86
N TRP A 80 13.75 -10.72 -15.10
CA TRP A 80 14.61 -11.84 -15.48
C TRP A 80 16.00 -11.72 -14.86
N GLN A 81 16.61 -10.54 -14.95
CA GLN A 81 17.92 -10.28 -14.34
C GLN A 81 17.88 -10.55 -12.83
N GLN A 82 16.86 -10.04 -12.14
CA GLN A 82 16.71 -10.29 -10.71
C GLN A 82 16.45 -11.77 -10.40
N LEU A 83 15.62 -12.45 -11.19
CA LEU A 83 15.35 -13.88 -11.04
C LEU A 83 16.66 -14.68 -11.12
N HIS A 84 17.52 -14.40 -12.11
CA HIS A 84 18.82 -15.05 -12.25
C HIS A 84 19.78 -14.75 -11.10
N GLN A 85 19.76 -13.51 -10.57
CA GLN A 85 20.59 -13.14 -9.42
C GLN A 85 20.21 -13.93 -8.16
N ILE A 86 18.92 -14.13 -7.91
CA ILE A 86 18.45 -14.85 -6.71
C ILE A 86 18.58 -16.37 -6.89
N GLY A 87 18.25 -16.86 -8.09
CA GLY A 87 18.40 -18.25 -8.49
C GLY A 87 17.27 -19.18 -8.02
N SER A 88 17.28 -20.39 -8.59
CA SER A 88 16.27 -21.44 -8.38
C SER A 88 16.28 -22.03 -6.98
N ALA A 89 17.44 -22.00 -6.28
CA ALA A 89 17.58 -22.52 -4.92
C ALA A 89 16.61 -21.88 -3.91
N GLN A 90 16.17 -20.64 -4.19
CA GLN A 90 15.21 -19.91 -3.37
C GLN A 90 13.75 -20.13 -3.80
N GLN A 91 13.48 -21.10 -4.67
CA GLN A 91 12.18 -21.39 -5.28
C GLN A 91 11.53 -20.13 -5.85
N THR A 92 12.33 -19.29 -6.51
CA THR A 92 11.86 -18.04 -7.11
C THR A 92 11.27 -18.28 -8.48
N PHE A 93 10.33 -17.43 -8.87
CA PHE A 93 9.66 -17.51 -10.16
C PHE A 93 9.05 -16.16 -10.53
N ILE A 94 8.72 -15.98 -11.81
CA ILE A 94 8.05 -14.77 -12.30
C ILE A 94 6.64 -15.11 -12.76
N ILE A 95 5.69 -14.22 -12.48
CA ILE A 95 4.39 -14.22 -13.15
C ILE A 95 4.09 -12.84 -13.74
N HIS A 96 3.22 -12.81 -14.74
CA HIS A 96 2.80 -11.58 -15.40
C HIS A 96 1.33 -11.29 -15.10
N VAL A 97 1.10 -10.26 -14.29
CA VAL A 97 -0.24 -9.89 -13.78
C VAL A 97 -0.44 -8.41 -14.04
N ARG A 98 -1.51 -8.07 -14.79
CA ARG A 98 -1.91 -6.67 -15.07
C ARG A 98 -0.76 -5.78 -15.59
N GLN A 99 -0.06 -6.25 -16.63
CA GLN A 99 1.05 -5.53 -17.27
C GLN A 99 2.30 -5.34 -16.38
N ARG A 100 2.47 -6.19 -15.37
CA ARG A 100 3.62 -6.15 -14.45
C ARG A 100 4.14 -7.54 -14.18
N TYR A 101 5.45 -7.64 -14.05
CA TYR A 101 6.16 -8.86 -13.69
C TYR A 101 6.38 -8.89 -12.19
N TYR A 102 5.79 -9.88 -11.53
CA TYR A 102 5.98 -10.12 -10.11
C TYR A 102 7.05 -11.19 -9.94
N LEU A 103 8.12 -10.85 -9.24
CA LEU A 103 9.13 -11.80 -8.80
C LEU A 103 8.75 -12.32 -7.41
N LEU A 104 8.51 -13.61 -7.31
CA LEU A 104 7.92 -14.27 -6.14
C LEU A 104 8.81 -15.41 -5.66
N SER A 105 8.64 -15.83 -4.41
CA SER A 105 9.17 -17.11 -3.88
C SER A 105 8.04 -18.02 -3.41
N ALA A 106 8.11 -19.30 -3.81
CA ALA A 106 7.18 -20.35 -3.42
C ALA A 106 7.58 -21.09 -2.13
N ARG A 107 8.69 -20.69 -1.48
CA ARG A 107 9.19 -21.35 -0.27
C ARG A 107 8.10 -21.45 0.79
N ASP A 108 7.99 -22.63 1.39
CA ASP A 108 7.20 -22.81 2.60
C ASP A 108 7.80 -21.98 3.73
N VAL A 109 6.99 -21.09 4.27
CA VAL A 109 7.37 -20.31 5.44
C VAL A 109 7.10 -21.17 6.67
N ALA A 110 8.14 -21.40 7.47
CA ALA A 110 8.00 -22.18 8.70
C ALA A 110 6.89 -21.63 9.61
N LEU A 111 6.18 -22.53 10.29
CA LEU A 111 5.19 -22.14 11.32
C LEU A 111 5.90 -21.55 12.55
N ALA A 112 7.06 -22.09 12.90
CA ALA A 112 7.88 -21.59 14.01
C ALA A 112 8.44 -20.20 13.68
N TRP A 113 8.15 -19.24 14.56
CA TRP A 113 8.51 -17.83 14.35
C TRP A 113 10.01 -17.57 14.15
N PRO A 114 10.95 -18.15 14.94
CA PRO A 114 12.38 -17.88 14.75
C PRO A 114 12.89 -18.37 13.39
N LEU A 115 12.48 -19.58 13.00
CA LEU A 115 12.86 -20.16 11.71
C LEU A 115 12.27 -19.38 10.54
N ARG A 116 11.02 -18.90 10.68
CA ARG A 116 10.40 -17.99 9.71
C ARG A 116 11.19 -16.70 9.54
N GLN A 117 11.61 -16.07 10.62
CA GLN A 117 12.39 -14.83 10.55
C GLN A 117 13.73 -15.05 9.84
N GLN A 118 14.42 -16.15 10.16
CA GLN A 118 15.65 -16.53 9.47
C GLN A 118 15.41 -16.78 7.97
N GLN A 119 14.41 -17.57 7.60
CA GLN A 119 14.09 -17.84 6.20
C GLN A 119 13.75 -16.57 5.41
N LEU A 120 13.05 -15.61 6.02
CA LEU A 120 12.75 -14.32 5.39
C LEU A 120 13.99 -13.42 5.30
N ALA A 121 14.89 -13.45 6.29
CA ALA A 121 16.15 -12.72 6.25
C ALA A 121 17.06 -13.24 5.13
N ASP A 122 17.23 -14.56 5.03
CA ASP A 122 18.01 -15.19 3.96
C ASP A 122 17.45 -14.82 2.56
N LEU A 123 16.11 -14.80 2.44
CA LEU A 123 15.44 -14.43 1.20
C LEU A 123 15.64 -12.96 0.84
N LYS A 124 15.63 -12.06 1.84
CA LYS A 124 15.94 -10.63 1.65
C LYS A 124 17.37 -10.42 1.21
N GLU A 125 18.31 -11.10 1.87
CA GLU A 125 19.74 -11.01 1.56
C GLU A 125 20.01 -11.48 0.13
N ALA A 126 19.49 -12.66 -0.25
CA ALA A 126 19.61 -13.18 -1.61
C ALA A 126 18.99 -12.24 -2.66
N ALA A 127 17.91 -11.55 -2.31
CA ALA A 127 17.24 -10.60 -3.18
C ALA A 127 17.84 -9.18 -3.16
N GLY A 128 18.78 -8.87 -2.26
CA GLY A 128 19.28 -7.52 -2.06
C GLY A 128 18.21 -6.52 -1.59
N ILE A 129 17.19 -6.97 -0.86
CA ILE A 129 16.05 -6.13 -0.42
C ILE A 129 16.26 -5.70 1.03
N THR A 130 16.35 -4.40 1.26
CA THR A 130 16.38 -3.82 2.61
C THR A 130 14.97 -3.58 3.17
N ALA A 131 13.97 -3.39 2.30
CA ALA A 131 12.59 -3.12 2.66
C ALA A 131 11.87 -4.32 3.31
N THR A 132 10.69 -4.08 3.89
CA THR A 132 9.82 -5.14 4.43
C THR A 132 9.33 -6.05 3.31
N LEU A 133 9.53 -7.37 3.44
CA LEU A 133 8.97 -8.36 2.51
C LEU A 133 7.46 -8.35 2.62
N LEU A 134 6.79 -8.16 1.49
CA LEU A 134 5.35 -8.29 1.40
C LEU A 134 4.99 -9.74 1.09
N ALA A 135 3.90 -10.22 1.68
CA ALA A 135 3.29 -11.49 1.31
C ALA A 135 1.99 -11.21 0.56
N THR A 136 1.78 -11.94 -0.54
CA THR A 136 0.54 -11.85 -1.31
C THR A 136 -0.08 -13.23 -1.45
N SER A 137 -1.41 -13.29 -1.39
CA SER A 137 -2.13 -14.56 -1.52
C SER A 137 -2.25 -14.99 -2.97
N ALA A 138 -2.25 -16.30 -3.21
CA ALA A 138 -2.49 -16.89 -4.52
C ALA A 138 -3.74 -16.30 -5.17
N LYS A 139 -4.84 -16.16 -4.41
CA LYS A 139 -6.10 -15.56 -4.87
C LYS A 139 -5.92 -14.23 -5.60
N SER A 140 -5.04 -13.35 -5.10
CA SER A 140 -4.80 -12.04 -5.72
C SER A 140 -3.99 -12.11 -7.02
N LEU A 141 -3.23 -13.20 -7.20
CA LEU A 141 -2.34 -13.45 -8.32
C LEU A 141 -2.94 -14.38 -9.37
N LYS A 142 -4.04 -15.07 -9.04
CA LYS A 142 -4.76 -15.90 -10.01
C LYS A 142 -5.33 -15.02 -11.09
N HIS A 143 -4.92 -15.29 -12.33
CA HIS A 143 -5.49 -14.68 -13.51
C HIS A 143 -5.94 -15.77 -14.46
N ASP A 144 -7.08 -15.51 -15.09
CA ASP A 144 -7.60 -16.37 -16.13
C ASP A 144 -6.61 -16.30 -17.29
N THR A 145 -5.87 -17.40 -17.52
CA THR A 145 -4.85 -17.52 -18.56
C THR A 145 -5.51 -17.63 -19.94
N ARG A 146 -6.41 -16.71 -20.26
CA ARG A 146 -6.78 -16.44 -21.64
C ARG A 146 -5.67 -15.55 -22.18
N ILE A 147 -4.59 -16.18 -22.64
CA ILE A 147 -3.70 -15.55 -23.61
C ILE A 147 -4.56 -15.41 -24.87
N THR A 148 -5.30 -14.31 -24.93
CA THR A 148 -6.11 -13.96 -26.07
C THR A 148 -5.14 -13.54 -27.17
N ASP A 149 -5.00 -14.38 -28.17
CA ASP A 149 -4.34 -14.11 -29.46
C ASP A 149 -5.18 -13.11 -30.30
N GLU A 150 -5.86 -12.17 -29.64
CA GLU A 150 -6.93 -11.36 -30.21
C GLU A 150 -6.40 -9.96 -30.51
N ALA A 151 -6.17 -9.72 -31.80
CA ALA A 151 -5.88 -8.42 -32.37
C ALA A 151 -6.95 -7.41 -31.93
N VAL A 152 -6.54 -6.44 -31.11
CA VAL A 152 -7.41 -5.41 -30.56
C VAL A 152 -7.92 -4.49 -31.69
N PRO A 153 -9.24 -4.33 -31.86
CA PRO A 153 -9.78 -3.33 -32.76
C PRO A 153 -9.57 -1.93 -32.18
N GLU A 154 -8.99 -1.08 -33.01
CA GLU A 154 -8.69 0.33 -32.79
C GLU A 154 -9.98 1.12 -32.50
N ALA A 155 -10.31 1.27 -31.22
CA ALA A 155 -11.38 2.15 -30.78
C ALA A 155 -10.89 3.60 -30.80
N ALA A 156 -11.60 4.43 -31.57
CA ALA A 156 -11.34 5.86 -31.75
C ALA A 156 -11.19 6.58 -30.40
N SER A 157 -10.02 7.18 -30.17
CA SER A 157 -9.76 8.05 -29.04
C SER A 157 -10.44 9.41 -29.25
N PRO A 158 -11.10 10.00 -28.23
CA PRO A 158 -11.60 11.36 -28.32
C PRO A 158 -10.43 12.36 -28.46
N PRO A 159 -10.65 13.48 -29.18
CA PRO A 159 -9.58 14.42 -29.49
C PRO A 159 -9.24 15.34 -28.31
N VAL A 160 -8.10 16.01 -28.46
CA VAL A 160 -7.48 17.03 -27.58
C VAL A 160 -6.58 16.47 -26.49
N SER A 161 -5.43 15.93 -26.93
CA SER A 161 -4.24 15.80 -26.09
C SER A 161 -3.54 17.15 -26.01
N THR A 162 -3.86 17.95 -24.99
CA THR A 162 -2.89 18.89 -24.44
C THR A 162 -1.69 18.07 -23.97
N SER A 163 -0.56 18.22 -24.65
CA SER A 163 0.68 17.54 -24.29
C SER A 163 0.98 17.80 -22.82
N ALA A 164 1.24 16.73 -22.05
CA ALA A 164 1.60 16.87 -20.65
C ALA A 164 2.79 17.85 -20.51
N PRO A 165 2.81 18.74 -19.50
CA PRO A 165 3.88 19.70 -19.35
C PRO A 165 5.20 19.00 -19.03
N ASP A 166 6.31 19.61 -19.46
CA ASP A 166 7.65 19.00 -19.39
C ASP A 166 8.08 18.62 -17.96
N TRP A 167 7.70 19.41 -16.95
CA TRP A 167 8.02 19.07 -15.55
C TRP A 167 7.30 17.81 -15.09
N LEU A 168 6.09 17.52 -15.59
CA LEU A 168 5.36 16.30 -15.25
C LEU A 168 6.07 15.09 -15.85
N ILE A 169 6.47 15.19 -17.11
CA ILE A 169 7.22 14.16 -17.83
C ILE A 169 8.57 13.90 -17.15
N ARG A 170 9.33 14.96 -16.80
CA ARG A 170 10.61 14.84 -16.10
C ARG A 170 10.48 14.18 -14.74
N GLY A 171 9.48 14.57 -13.93
CA GLY A 171 9.27 13.93 -12.63
C GLY A 171 8.94 12.43 -12.76
N TRP A 172 8.20 12.04 -13.81
CA TRP A 172 8.01 10.62 -14.12
C TRP A 172 9.31 9.92 -14.52
N GLN A 173 10.14 10.53 -15.38
CA GLN A 173 11.45 9.96 -15.75
C GLN A 173 12.34 9.74 -14.52
N GLN A 174 12.43 10.72 -13.61
CA GLN A 174 13.16 10.59 -12.35
C GLN A 174 12.61 9.45 -11.48
N LEU A 175 11.29 9.30 -11.39
CA LEU A 175 10.65 8.20 -10.66
C LEU A 175 10.98 6.81 -11.24
N ASP A 176 11.15 6.68 -12.55
CA ASP A 176 11.58 5.43 -13.20
C ASP A 176 13.05 5.14 -12.94
N SER A 177 13.88 6.18 -12.86
CA SER A 177 15.29 6.08 -12.49
C SER A 177 15.51 5.90 -10.98
N TYR A 178 14.45 5.61 -10.22
CA TYR A 178 14.46 5.44 -8.76
C TYR A 178 14.86 6.70 -7.96
N ASP A 179 14.91 7.86 -8.62
CA ASP A 179 15.19 9.14 -7.98
C ASP A 179 13.87 9.79 -7.54
N VAL A 180 13.28 9.23 -6.49
CA VAL A 180 11.94 9.62 -6.03
C VAL A 180 11.95 11.05 -5.49
N ASP A 181 12.99 11.46 -4.77
CA ASP A 181 13.03 12.78 -4.14
C ASP A 181 13.14 13.90 -5.19
N GLN A 182 13.96 13.71 -6.23
CA GLN A 182 14.00 14.64 -7.36
C GLN A 182 12.69 14.67 -8.14
N ALA A 183 12.02 13.52 -8.30
CA ALA A 183 10.69 13.47 -8.93
C ALA A 183 9.66 14.32 -8.16
N LEU A 184 9.62 14.16 -6.83
CA LEU A 184 8.73 14.93 -5.96
C LEU A 184 9.05 16.43 -6.01
N GLN A 185 10.33 16.81 -5.98
CA GLN A 185 10.76 18.20 -6.09
C GLN A 185 10.34 18.80 -7.44
N THR A 186 10.57 18.09 -8.54
CA THR A 186 10.22 18.53 -9.90
C THR A 186 8.72 18.74 -10.05
N TRP A 187 7.90 17.82 -9.53
CA TRP A 187 6.45 17.98 -9.52
C TRP A 187 5.99 19.14 -8.63
N GLN A 188 6.60 19.32 -7.47
CA GLN A 188 6.21 20.39 -6.56
C GLN A 188 6.57 21.78 -7.11
N ILE A 189 7.70 21.93 -7.80
CA ILE A 189 8.06 23.15 -8.54
C ILE A 189 7.01 23.44 -9.61
N GLY A 190 6.72 22.45 -10.47
CA GLY A 190 5.71 22.62 -11.53
C GLY A 190 4.31 22.94 -10.98
N LEU A 191 3.95 22.35 -9.85
CA LEU A 191 2.69 22.62 -9.14
C LEU A 191 2.64 24.05 -8.58
N ASN A 192 3.75 24.58 -8.08
CA ASN A 192 3.85 25.95 -7.59
C ASN A 192 3.63 26.99 -8.71
N ASP A 193 4.01 26.63 -9.94
CA ASP A 193 3.88 27.49 -11.14
C ASP A 193 2.49 27.42 -11.80
N LEU A 194 1.64 26.45 -11.44
CA LEU A 194 0.29 26.35 -12.00
C LEU A 194 -0.59 27.55 -11.60
N PRO A 195 -1.58 27.96 -12.43
CA PRO A 195 -2.58 28.94 -12.00
C PRO A 195 -3.31 28.49 -10.74
N ASP A 196 -3.54 29.38 -9.77
CA ASP A 196 -4.13 29.05 -8.46
C ASP A 196 -5.51 28.40 -8.57
N ASN A 197 -6.27 28.75 -9.61
CA ASN A 197 -7.60 28.22 -9.90
C ASN A 197 -7.61 26.91 -10.72
N ARG A 198 -6.43 26.39 -11.09
CA ARG A 198 -6.32 25.11 -11.80
C ARG A 198 -6.85 24.00 -10.90
N LEU A 199 -7.90 23.31 -11.32
CA LEU A 199 -8.44 22.16 -10.59
C LEU A 199 -7.54 20.93 -10.77
N LEU A 200 -7.27 20.25 -9.68
CA LEU A 200 -6.53 19.00 -9.59
C LEU A 200 -7.41 17.94 -8.94
N VAL A 201 -7.47 16.77 -9.55
CA VAL A 201 -8.30 15.67 -9.05
C VAL A 201 -7.51 14.87 -8.03
N SER A 202 -8.01 14.81 -6.81
CA SER A 202 -7.35 14.07 -5.74
C SER A 202 -7.75 12.59 -5.74
N LEU A 203 -6.72 11.74 -5.77
CA LEU A 203 -6.83 10.28 -5.78
C LEU A 203 -6.50 9.67 -4.43
N GLY A 204 -6.05 10.46 -3.46
CA GLY A 204 -5.87 10.03 -2.07
C GLY A 204 -4.76 10.81 -1.39
N VAL A 205 -4.73 10.68 -0.06
CA VAL A 205 -3.68 11.21 0.80
C VAL A 205 -2.98 10.03 1.48
N PHE A 206 -1.66 10.07 1.55
CA PHE A 206 -0.86 8.99 2.11
C PHE A 206 0.11 9.57 3.14
N ALA A 207 0.23 8.91 4.29
CA ALA A 207 1.22 9.26 5.31
C ALA A 207 2.64 8.80 4.97
N LYS A 208 2.78 7.91 3.97
CA LYS A 208 4.06 7.30 3.56
C LYS A 208 4.31 7.51 2.07
N GLN A 209 5.54 7.90 1.72
CA GLN A 209 5.97 8.20 0.35
C GLN A 209 5.82 6.97 -0.56
N GLU A 210 6.21 5.80 -0.06
CA GLU A 210 6.22 4.56 -0.84
C GLU A 210 4.82 4.15 -1.26
N ASN A 211 3.82 4.39 -0.40
CA ASN A 211 2.42 4.12 -0.71
C ASN A 211 1.89 5.04 -1.82
N ALA A 212 2.24 6.34 -1.77
CA ALA A 212 1.88 7.29 -2.81
C ALA A 212 2.55 6.92 -4.15
N VAL A 213 3.83 6.56 -4.13
CA VAL A 213 4.59 6.09 -5.30
C VAL A 213 3.99 4.83 -5.89
N ALA A 214 3.68 3.84 -5.05
CA ALA A 214 3.04 2.60 -5.47
C ALA A 214 1.69 2.88 -6.15
N LYS A 215 0.90 3.82 -5.58
CA LYS A 215 -0.39 4.22 -6.13
C LYS A 215 -0.26 4.90 -7.50
N ILE A 216 0.62 5.88 -7.66
CA ILE A 216 0.78 6.53 -8.99
C ILE A 216 1.29 5.54 -10.02
N LYS A 217 2.25 4.67 -9.66
CA LYS A 217 2.76 3.65 -10.58
C LYS A 217 1.63 2.69 -10.98
N GLN A 218 0.73 2.32 -10.06
CA GLN A 218 -0.41 1.43 -10.33
C GLN A 218 -1.37 2.01 -11.36
N ILE A 219 -1.69 3.29 -11.24
CA ILE A 219 -2.62 3.95 -12.15
C ILE A 219 -1.97 4.26 -13.50
N GLY A 220 -0.69 4.65 -13.47
CA GLY A 220 0.13 4.88 -14.65
C GLY A 220 0.12 6.31 -15.19
N ARG A 221 1.11 6.58 -16.07
CA ARG A 221 1.46 7.91 -16.61
C ARG A 221 0.37 8.55 -17.46
N ARG A 222 -0.42 7.73 -18.16
CA ARG A 222 -1.47 8.20 -19.08
C ARG A 222 -2.52 9.05 -18.37
N GLN A 223 -2.63 8.92 -17.05
CA GLN A 223 -3.58 9.67 -16.23
C GLN A 223 -3.03 11.02 -15.72
N GLN A 224 -1.84 11.44 -16.19
CA GLN A 224 -1.19 12.72 -15.82
C GLN A 224 -1.11 12.91 -14.30
N LEU A 225 -0.61 11.89 -13.60
CA LEU A 225 -0.52 11.92 -12.14
C LEU A 225 0.78 12.52 -11.64
N LEU A 226 0.72 13.12 -10.46
CA LEU A 226 1.85 13.61 -9.69
C LEU A 226 1.62 13.37 -8.20
N ILE A 227 2.67 13.55 -7.40
CA ILE A 227 2.58 13.60 -5.94
C ILE A 227 2.93 15.02 -5.48
N ALA A 228 2.07 15.62 -4.67
CA ALA A 228 2.34 16.87 -3.97
C ALA A 228 2.63 16.59 -2.49
N ILE A 229 3.52 17.36 -1.89
CA ILE A 229 3.90 17.21 -0.47
C ILE A 229 3.37 18.40 0.32
N ARG A 230 2.64 18.12 1.41
CA ARG A 230 2.36 19.14 2.43
C ARG A 230 2.86 18.68 3.79
N HIS A 231 3.46 19.60 4.53
CA HIS A 231 3.91 19.35 5.89
C HIS A 231 2.83 19.84 6.86
N ILE A 232 2.20 18.89 7.55
CA ILE A 232 1.23 19.14 8.62
C ILE A 232 1.67 18.32 9.83
N GLY A 233 2.60 18.86 10.61
CA GLY A 233 3.38 18.10 11.60
C GLY A 233 4.35 17.11 10.96
N LYS A 234 3.83 16.18 10.16
CA LYS A 234 4.56 15.23 9.31
C LYS A 234 4.25 15.47 7.82
N PRO A 235 5.11 15.01 6.89
CA PRO A 235 4.82 15.07 5.47
C PRO A 235 3.63 14.16 5.11
N LEU A 236 2.67 14.74 4.39
CA LEU A 236 1.57 14.04 3.74
C LEU A 236 1.76 14.10 2.22
N TYR A 237 1.56 12.96 1.57
CA TYR A 237 1.75 12.77 0.13
C TYR A 237 0.39 12.68 -0.56
N TYR A 238 0.05 13.70 -1.33
CA TYR A 238 -1.20 13.80 -2.07
C TYR A 238 -1.00 13.27 -3.48
N VAL A 239 -1.75 12.24 -3.86
CA VAL A 239 -1.74 11.75 -5.25
C VAL A 239 -2.79 12.52 -6.04
N LEU A 240 -2.34 13.29 -7.03
CA LEU A 240 -3.19 14.20 -7.80
C LEU A 240 -3.14 13.86 -9.29
N SER A 241 -4.24 14.06 -10.01
CA SER A 241 -4.30 14.07 -11.47
C SER A 241 -4.51 15.49 -11.95
N MET A 242 -3.72 15.89 -12.95
CA MET A 242 -3.77 17.21 -13.57
C MET A 242 -4.63 17.23 -14.84
N ARG A 243 -5.38 16.16 -15.13
CA ARG A 243 -6.30 16.11 -16.28
C ARG A 243 -7.25 17.30 -16.26
N ASP A 244 -7.50 17.85 -17.45
CA ASP A 244 -8.54 18.86 -17.62
C ASP A 244 -9.89 18.30 -17.17
N VAL A 245 -10.52 18.99 -16.21
CA VAL A 245 -11.83 18.60 -15.68
C VAL A 245 -12.82 19.74 -15.82
N PRO A 246 -14.07 19.44 -16.21
CA PRO A 246 -15.16 20.40 -16.18
C PRO A 246 -15.38 21.02 -14.79
N THR A 247 -15.81 22.27 -14.76
CA THR A 247 -16.27 22.96 -13.54
C THR A 247 -17.61 22.42 -13.06
N ASP A 248 -18.46 21.97 -13.97
CA ASP A 248 -19.69 21.26 -13.63
C ASP A 248 -19.39 19.90 -12.97
N THR A 249 -20.13 19.56 -11.91
CA THR A 249 -19.76 18.43 -11.07
C THR A 249 -20.19 17.09 -11.67
N GLU A 250 -21.34 17.02 -12.34
CA GLU A 250 -21.80 15.78 -12.99
C GLU A 250 -20.93 15.46 -14.21
N SER A 251 -20.72 16.45 -15.08
CA SER A 251 -19.84 16.36 -16.23
C SER A 251 -18.42 15.97 -15.80
N ARG A 252 -17.94 16.51 -14.67
CA ARG A 252 -16.66 16.12 -14.08
C ARG A 252 -16.64 14.64 -13.72
N GLN A 253 -17.62 14.13 -12.97
CA GLN A 253 -17.62 12.71 -12.59
C GLN A 253 -17.67 11.78 -13.81
N ALA A 254 -18.45 12.14 -14.84
CA ALA A 254 -18.48 11.41 -16.10
C ALA A 254 -17.10 11.41 -16.79
N SER A 255 -16.46 12.58 -16.91
CA SER A 255 -15.12 12.71 -17.53
C SER A 255 -14.02 11.95 -16.77
N LEU A 256 -14.25 11.65 -15.49
CA LEU A 256 -13.32 10.96 -14.62
C LEU A 256 -13.60 9.46 -14.48
N ALA A 257 -14.56 8.90 -15.20
CA ALA A 257 -14.93 7.48 -15.12
C ALA A 257 -13.71 6.56 -15.37
N ASP A 258 -12.89 6.86 -16.37
CA ASP A 258 -11.69 6.07 -16.67
C ASP A 258 -10.63 6.18 -15.57
N LEU A 259 -10.49 7.38 -14.97
CA LEU A 259 -9.56 7.59 -13.87
C LEU A 259 -10.03 6.83 -12.62
N LYS A 260 -11.33 6.85 -12.31
CA LYS A 260 -11.94 6.07 -11.24
C LYS A 260 -11.68 4.58 -11.42
N LYS A 261 -11.93 4.07 -12.62
CA LYS A 261 -11.67 2.66 -12.99
C LYS A 261 -10.19 2.30 -12.82
N ALA A 262 -9.28 3.11 -13.36
CA ALA A 262 -7.84 2.87 -13.24
C ALA A 262 -7.36 2.91 -11.76
N ALA A 263 -7.90 3.84 -10.98
CA ALA A 263 -7.57 4.00 -9.56
C ALA A 263 -8.27 3.01 -8.63
N HIS A 264 -9.22 2.21 -9.15
CA HIS A 264 -10.11 1.35 -8.36
C HIS A 264 -10.85 2.15 -7.26
N ILE A 265 -11.34 3.35 -7.62
CA ILE A 265 -12.09 4.23 -6.73
C ILE A 265 -13.54 4.23 -7.19
N ASN A 266 -14.43 3.70 -6.35
CA ASN A 266 -15.87 3.68 -6.62
C ASN A 266 -16.55 4.98 -6.17
N SER A 267 -15.97 5.67 -5.17
CA SER A 267 -16.46 6.93 -4.61
C SER A 267 -16.27 8.13 -5.55
N ARG A 268 -16.90 9.26 -5.20
CA ARG A 268 -16.79 10.50 -5.95
C ARG A 268 -15.36 11.03 -5.90
N LEU A 269 -14.80 11.40 -7.06
CA LEU A 269 -13.49 12.04 -7.09
C LEU A 269 -13.64 13.54 -6.80
N LEU A 270 -12.79 14.03 -5.91
CA LEU A 270 -12.77 15.42 -5.50
C LEU A 270 -11.79 16.19 -6.37
N ALA A 271 -12.17 17.39 -6.79
CA ALA A 271 -11.31 18.31 -7.51
C ALA A 271 -11.07 19.53 -6.64
N LEU A 272 -9.81 19.82 -6.38
CA LEU A 272 -9.36 20.87 -5.48
C LEU A 272 -8.48 21.85 -6.26
N ALA A 273 -8.51 23.12 -5.89
CA ALA A 273 -7.70 24.14 -6.54
C ALA A 273 -6.21 23.90 -6.26
N SER A 274 -5.35 24.15 -7.25
CA SER A 274 -3.90 23.92 -7.17
C SER A 274 -3.26 24.70 -6.01
N VAL A 275 -3.79 25.88 -5.68
CA VAL A 275 -3.35 26.71 -4.55
C VAL A 275 -3.34 25.95 -3.22
N ASN A 276 -4.23 24.96 -3.05
CA ASN A 276 -4.31 24.12 -1.86
C ASN A 276 -3.15 23.12 -1.75
N PHE A 277 -2.31 23.01 -2.77
CA PHE A 277 -1.15 22.11 -2.80
C PHE A 277 0.16 22.84 -3.07
N LYS A 278 0.12 24.15 -3.29
CA LYS A 278 1.33 24.95 -3.40
C LYS A 278 2.07 24.96 -2.06
N ASN A 279 3.37 24.73 -2.14
CA ASN A 279 4.26 24.76 -1.00
C ASN A 279 5.38 25.75 -1.30
N ARG A 280 5.19 27.00 -0.86
CA ARG A 280 6.14 28.11 -1.06
C ARG A 280 7.36 28.03 -0.13
N LEU A 281 7.40 27.08 0.80
CA LEU A 281 8.49 26.89 1.75
C LEU A 281 9.56 25.90 1.26
N ILE A 282 9.42 25.38 0.03
CA ILE A 282 10.49 24.65 -0.65
C ILE A 282 11.33 25.60 -1.53
N PRO A 283 11.97 26.61 -0.96
CA PRO A 283 13.31 27.00 -1.39
C PRO A 283 14.29 26.59 -0.28
N GLU A 284 15.16 25.63 -0.61
CA GLU A 284 16.50 25.47 -0.01
C GLU A 284 16.65 24.93 1.43
N HIS A 285 15.63 24.44 2.15
CA HIS A 285 15.82 23.93 3.52
C HIS A 285 15.35 22.48 3.70
N TYR A 286 16.26 21.54 3.52
CA TYR A 286 16.30 20.32 4.35
C TYR A 286 17.52 20.40 5.28
N PRO A 287 17.34 20.81 6.54
CA PRO A 287 18.27 20.42 7.59
C PRO A 287 17.60 19.54 8.65
N GLU A 288 18.28 18.43 8.88
CA GLU A 288 18.54 17.76 10.15
C GLU A 288 17.40 17.36 11.10
N VAL A 289 17.28 16.04 11.20
CA VAL A 289 16.78 15.22 12.29
C VAL A 289 17.04 15.84 13.66
N LEU A 290 15.97 16.27 14.35
CA LEU A 290 16.04 16.57 15.79
C LEU A 290 15.65 15.33 16.60
N THR A 291 16.66 14.78 17.25
CA THR A 291 16.62 13.80 18.33
C THR A 291 15.83 14.33 19.53
N SER A 292 14.94 13.51 20.08
CA SER A 292 14.15 13.82 21.27
C SER A 292 14.86 13.28 22.52
N GLU A 293 15.19 14.16 23.48
CA GLU A 293 15.52 13.77 24.86
C GLU A 293 14.24 13.66 25.72
N PRO A 294 14.23 12.84 26.80
CA PRO A 294 13.05 12.63 27.63
C PRO A 294 13.06 13.52 28.88
N THR A 295 11.90 14.01 29.33
CA THR A 295 11.75 14.49 30.72
C THR A 295 10.37 14.20 31.31
N THR A 296 10.42 13.31 32.30
CA THR A 296 9.73 13.23 33.61
C THR A 296 8.29 13.75 33.82
N ARG A 297 7.47 12.78 34.25
CA ARG A 297 6.12 12.83 34.85
C ARG A 297 5.91 13.87 35.96
N ILE A 298 4.67 14.38 36.03
CA ILE A 298 3.93 14.55 37.31
C ILE A 298 2.50 14.02 37.11
N ALA A 299 1.98 13.31 38.10
CA ALA A 299 0.68 12.63 38.10
C ALA A 299 -0.34 13.31 39.03
N THR A 300 -1.61 12.87 38.89
CA THR A 300 -2.82 12.98 39.76
C THR A 300 -3.88 14.04 39.38
N PRO A 301 -5.16 13.88 39.78
CA PRO A 301 -5.99 12.66 39.75
C PRO A 301 -7.43 12.86 39.20
N ASP A 302 -8.01 11.71 38.83
CA ASP A 302 -9.42 11.28 38.89
C ASP A 302 -10.53 12.31 39.26
N LYS A 303 -11.53 12.44 38.37
CA LYS A 303 -12.90 12.84 38.72
C LYS A 303 -13.90 11.98 37.96
N ARG A 304 -14.53 11.08 38.71
CA ARG A 304 -15.79 10.40 38.39
C ARG A 304 -16.97 11.38 38.44
N HIS A 305 -17.86 11.29 37.46
CA HIS A 305 -19.31 11.51 37.58
C HIS A 305 -19.96 10.63 36.50
N GLU A 306 -20.67 9.57 36.86
CA GLU A 306 -22.08 9.48 37.31
C GLU A 306 -23.11 9.54 36.17
N ASP A 307 -23.78 8.39 36.03
CA ASP A 307 -25.15 8.12 35.59
C ASP A 307 -25.69 8.76 34.31
N SER A 308 -25.80 7.92 33.28
CA SER A 308 -26.74 8.11 32.17
C SER A 308 -27.70 6.93 32.12
N GLN A 309 -28.98 7.25 32.30
CA GLN A 309 -30.13 6.35 32.16
C GLN A 309 -30.21 5.79 30.74
N PRO A 310 -30.64 4.52 30.55
CA PRO A 310 -30.89 3.97 29.23
C PRO A 310 -32.24 4.49 28.70
N SER A 311 -32.20 5.36 27.70
CA SER A 311 -33.37 5.72 26.91
C SER A 311 -33.73 4.55 25.98
N THR A 312 -34.93 4.01 26.16
CA THR A 312 -35.52 2.97 25.31
C THR A 312 -35.98 3.59 23.99
N GLU A 313 -35.04 3.94 23.11
CA GLU A 313 -35.38 4.32 21.74
C GLU A 313 -35.69 3.08 20.91
N LYS A 314 -36.91 3.07 20.36
CA LYS A 314 -37.36 2.11 19.35
C LYS A 314 -36.32 2.05 18.23
N PRO A 315 -35.87 0.86 17.81
CA PRO A 315 -34.90 0.75 16.72
C PRO A 315 -35.52 1.32 15.44
N LEU A 316 -35.04 2.49 15.02
CA LEU A 316 -35.29 2.98 13.67
C LEU A 316 -34.71 1.96 12.70
N THR A 317 -35.58 1.41 11.85
CA THR A 317 -35.19 0.52 10.76
C THR A 317 -34.18 1.23 9.87
N THR A 318 -33.16 0.49 9.45
CA THR A 318 -31.94 0.94 8.77
C THR A 318 -32.17 1.67 7.43
N GLU A 319 -33.42 1.73 6.95
CA GLU A 319 -33.79 2.28 5.64
C GLU A 319 -33.98 3.80 5.61
N ASN A 320 -34.16 4.48 6.75
CA ASN A 320 -34.56 5.89 6.78
C ASN A 320 -33.42 6.92 6.80
N TYR A 321 -32.16 6.51 6.77
CA TYR A 321 -31.04 7.48 6.76
C TYR A 321 -30.78 8.00 5.34
N PRO A 322 -30.72 9.32 5.10
CA PRO A 322 -30.33 9.85 3.79
C PRO A 322 -28.86 9.49 3.46
N PRO A 323 -28.48 9.45 2.17
CA PRO A 323 -27.07 9.34 1.80
C PRO A 323 -26.29 10.58 2.25
N ILE A 324 -25.01 10.40 2.57
CA ILE A 324 -24.10 11.49 2.95
C ILE A 324 -23.67 12.20 1.67
N ASN A 325 -24.14 13.44 1.50
CA ASN A 325 -23.80 14.28 0.35
C ASN A 325 -22.84 15.41 0.73
N ARG A 326 -22.78 15.76 2.02
CA ARG A 326 -22.01 16.90 2.52
C ARG A 326 -21.31 16.53 3.83
N VAL A 327 -20.10 17.05 3.99
CA VAL A 327 -19.35 16.99 5.25
C VAL A 327 -18.98 18.41 5.63
N GLU A 328 -19.34 18.82 6.85
CA GLU A 328 -18.95 20.09 7.43
C GLU A 328 -17.98 19.81 8.57
N VAL A 329 -16.82 20.44 8.54
CA VAL A 329 -15.80 20.28 9.58
C VAL A 329 -15.54 21.62 10.23
N THR A 330 -15.53 21.65 11.56
CA THR A 330 -15.23 22.83 12.37
C THR A 330 -14.20 22.51 13.43
N GLY A 331 -13.49 23.54 13.90
CA GLY A 331 -12.50 23.44 14.99
C GLY A 331 -11.15 22.82 14.59
N ASN A 332 -11.00 22.39 13.34
CA ASN A 332 -9.74 21.92 12.79
C ASN A 332 -8.79 23.10 12.50
N GLN A 333 -7.60 23.11 13.10
CA GLN A 333 -6.57 24.15 12.90
C GLN A 333 -5.33 23.57 12.25
N GLN A 334 -4.92 22.37 12.67
CA GLN A 334 -3.73 21.69 12.18
C GLN A 334 -4.01 20.97 10.85
N VAL A 335 -5.09 20.19 10.78
CA VAL A 335 -5.44 19.43 9.57
C VAL A 335 -6.49 20.20 8.77
N SER A 336 -6.19 20.50 7.50
CA SER A 336 -7.11 21.26 6.65
C SER A 336 -8.43 20.50 6.40
N THR A 337 -9.53 21.24 6.27
CA THR A 337 -10.87 20.69 5.98
C THR A 337 -10.84 19.83 4.71
N ASP A 338 -10.10 20.25 3.68
CA ASP A 338 -9.93 19.48 2.44
C ASP A 338 -9.29 18.11 2.68
N THR A 339 -8.24 18.03 3.52
CA THR A 339 -7.60 16.75 3.86
C THR A 339 -8.59 15.81 4.53
N ILE A 340 -9.40 16.32 5.46
CA ILE A 340 -10.40 15.53 6.18
C ILE A 340 -11.48 15.05 5.22
N ILE A 341 -11.99 15.93 4.36
CA ILE A 341 -13.00 15.58 3.35
C ILE A 341 -12.45 14.54 2.36
N LEU A 342 -11.18 14.67 1.94
CA LEU A 342 -10.52 13.69 1.08
C LEU A 342 -10.44 12.31 1.74
N GLU A 343 -10.12 12.27 3.04
CA GLU A 343 -10.01 11.03 3.80
C GLU A 343 -11.38 10.36 4.00
N LEU A 344 -12.44 11.16 4.00
CA LEU A 344 -13.81 10.71 4.17
C LEU A 344 -14.56 10.45 2.86
N ARG A 345 -13.89 10.57 1.70
CA ARG A 345 -14.53 10.46 0.38
C ARG A 345 -15.30 9.15 0.17
N ASP A 346 -14.86 8.05 0.79
CA ASP A 346 -15.47 6.73 0.64
C ASP A 346 -16.81 6.62 1.39
N PHE A 347 -17.11 7.58 2.27
CA PHE A 347 -18.38 7.68 2.98
C PHE A 347 -19.44 8.50 2.23
N PHE A 348 -19.06 9.24 1.17
CA PHE A 348 -20.05 9.90 0.33
C PHE A 348 -20.94 8.86 -0.36
N ASP A 349 -22.21 9.18 -0.51
CA ASP A 349 -23.27 8.29 -1.01
C ASP A 349 -23.62 7.10 -0.07
N MET A 350 -22.87 6.89 1.02
CA MET A 350 -23.25 5.95 2.07
C MET A 350 -24.36 6.54 2.95
N ARG A 351 -25.17 5.69 3.58
CA ARG A 351 -26.24 6.13 4.50
C ARG A 351 -25.65 6.87 5.70
N ASN A 352 -26.22 8.00 6.11
CA ASN A 352 -25.84 8.76 7.31
C ASN A 352 -26.32 8.06 8.60
N SER A 353 -25.93 6.80 8.78
CA SER A 353 -26.31 5.97 9.92
C SER A 353 -25.31 6.12 11.09
N PRO A 354 -25.70 5.83 12.34
CA PRO A 354 -24.79 5.86 13.49
C PRO A 354 -23.55 4.96 13.31
N ALA A 355 -23.70 3.83 12.62
CA ALA A 355 -22.59 2.93 12.31
C ALA A 355 -21.56 3.61 11.38
N ASN A 356 -22.03 4.26 10.31
CA ASN A 356 -21.15 4.99 9.40
C ASN A 356 -20.53 6.23 10.07
N GLN A 357 -21.29 6.95 10.91
CA GLN A 357 -20.75 8.06 11.70
C GLN A 357 -19.63 7.59 12.66
N THR A 358 -19.77 6.41 13.26
CA THR A 358 -18.72 5.82 14.11
C THR A 358 -17.45 5.51 13.30
N LEU A 359 -17.60 4.99 12.07
CA LEU A 359 -16.48 4.75 11.17
C LEU A 359 -15.82 6.05 10.71
N ILE A 360 -16.60 7.08 10.37
CA ILE A 360 -16.11 8.42 10.04
C ILE A 360 -15.29 8.98 11.21
N LYS A 361 -15.85 8.96 12.43
CA LYS A 361 -15.16 9.41 13.65
C LYS A 361 -13.84 8.69 13.86
N ARG A 362 -13.82 7.36 13.71
CA ARG A 362 -12.58 6.56 13.78
C ARG A 362 -11.58 7.00 12.70
N ARG A 363 -12.03 7.15 11.45
CA ARG A 363 -11.15 7.52 10.34
C ARG A 363 -10.50 8.89 10.51
N VAL A 364 -11.27 9.89 10.97
CA VAL A 364 -10.72 11.20 11.31
C VAL A 364 -9.75 11.09 12.49
N SER A 365 -10.08 10.31 13.52
CA SER A 365 -9.18 10.07 14.65
C SER A 365 -7.85 9.44 14.21
N ASP A 366 -7.89 8.47 13.29
CA ASP A 366 -6.69 7.81 12.74
C ASP A 366 -5.84 8.80 11.94
N LEU A 367 -6.46 9.66 11.13
CA LEU A 367 -5.78 10.73 10.39
C LEU A 367 -5.01 11.66 11.35
N TYR A 368 -5.64 12.09 12.44
CA TYR A 368 -4.98 12.92 13.45
C TYR A 368 -3.86 12.16 14.18
N HIS A 369 -4.08 10.88 14.48
CA HIS A 369 -3.05 10.04 15.08
C HIS A 369 -1.81 9.90 14.18
N ASP A 370 -2.01 9.69 12.88
CA ASP A 370 -0.93 9.54 11.90
C ASP A 370 -0.09 10.81 11.76
N THR A 371 -0.73 11.99 11.82
CA THR A 371 -0.05 13.30 11.84
C THR A 371 0.67 13.61 13.16
N GLY A 372 0.52 12.77 14.19
CA GLY A 372 1.14 12.93 15.51
C GLY A 372 0.28 13.70 16.52
N LEU A 373 -0.97 14.02 16.17
CA LEU A 373 -1.93 14.74 17.00
C LEU A 373 -2.84 13.78 17.78
N HIS A 374 -2.24 12.98 18.66
CA HIS A 374 -2.92 11.88 19.36
C HIS A 374 -4.04 12.31 20.33
N HIS A 375 -4.15 13.60 20.66
CA HIS A 375 -5.11 14.13 21.64
C HIS A 375 -6.30 14.85 21.01
N ALA A 376 -6.39 14.92 19.68
CA ALA A 376 -7.54 15.56 19.04
C ALA A 376 -8.83 14.81 19.38
N ARG A 377 -9.81 15.51 19.96
CA ARG A 377 -11.12 14.94 20.26
C ARG A 377 -12.07 15.21 19.10
N ILE A 378 -12.54 14.14 18.47
CA ILE A 378 -13.49 14.20 17.36
C ILE A 378 -14.90 13.98 17.88
N ASP A 379 -15.81 14.90 17.59
CA ASP A 379 -17.23 14.78 17.92
C ASP A 379 -18.10 14.86 16.66
N ILE A 380 -19.08 13.98 16.58
CA ILE A 380 -20.07 13.94 15.50
C ILE A 380 -21.42 13.86 16.23
N PRO A 381 -22.22 14.95 16.26
CA PRO A 381 -23.46 14.98 17.01
C PRO A 381 -24.44 13.95 16.44
N ALA A 382 -24.94 13.08 17.30
CA ALA A 382 -25.97 12.12 16.95
C ALA A 382 -27.30 12.83 16.67
N GLY A 383 -28.12 12.25 15.79
CA GLY A 383 -29.53 12.64 15.66
C GLY A 383 -29.85 13.68 14.58
N ILE A 384 -28.89 14.09 13.76
CA ILE A 384 -29.19 14.90 12.58
C ILE A 384 -29.56 13.98 11.41
N LEU A 385 -30.85 13.94 11.08
CA LEU A 385 -31.42 13.19 9.96
C LEU A 385 -31.36 13.99 8.65
N ASP A 386 -30.23 14.64 8.35
CA ASP A 386 -29.97 15.29 7.07
C ASP A 386 -28.83 14.56 6.31
N ASP A 387 -28.58 14.99 5.08
CA ASP A 387 -27.52 14.46 4.21
C ASP A 387 -26.12 15.03 4.55
N THR A 388 -26.00 15.71 5.70
CA THR A 388 -24.80 16.45 6.12
C THR A 388 -24.19 15.86 7.39
N VAL A 389 -22.97 15.36 7.30
CA VAL A 389 -22.19 14.95 8.48
C VAL A 389 -21.43 16.15 9.02
N ARG A 390 -21.76 16.57 10.23
CA ARG A 390 -21.05 17.66 10.94
C ARG A 390 -20.01 17.06 11.87
N ILE A 391 -18.77 17.51 11.75
CA ILE A 391 -17.63 17.02 12.51
C ILE A 391 -17.03 18.20 13.26
N SER A 392 -17.12 18.17 14.60
CA SER A 392 -16.45 19.13 15.48
C SER A 392 -15.15 18.53 15.97
N ILE A 393 -14.05 19.23 15.75
CA ILE A 393 -12.71 18.79 16.16
C ILE A 393 -12.20 19.73 17.23
N HIS A 394 -11.84 19.18 18.38
CA HIS A 394 -11.15 19.91 19.43
C HIS A 394 -9.70 19.48 19.45
N GLU A 395 -8.85 20.31 18.85
CA GLU A 395 -7.40 20.12 18.88
C GLU A 395 -6.89 20.77 20.16
N ASP A 396 -6.36 19.97 21.08
CA ASP A 396 -5.68 20.53 22.24
C ASP A 396 -4.50 21.34 21.71
N ALA A 397 -4.54 22.65 21.95
CA ALA A 397 -3.40 23.52 21.73
C ALA A 397 -2.29 23.04 22.67
N ARG A 398 -1.34 22.26 22.15
CA ARG A 398 -0.10 22.04 22.88
C ARG A 398 0.60 23.40 22.99
N GLN A 399 0.65 23.88 24.24
CA GLN A 399 1.64 24.84 24.74
C GLN A 399 3.04 24.25 24.61
#